data_AF-V5YNB5-F1
#
_entry.id   AF-V5YNB5-F1
#
_cell.length_a   1.000
_cell.length_b   1.000
_cell.length_c   1.000
_cell.angle_alpha   90.00
_cell.angle_beta   90.00
_cell.angle_gamma   90.00
#
_symmetry.space_group_name_H-M   'P 1'
#
loop_
_entity.id
_entity.type
_entity.pdbx_description
1 polymer ?
#
loop_
_entity_poly.entity_id
_entity_poly.type
_entity_poly.pdbx_seq_one_letter_code
_entity_poly.pdbx_strand_id
1 'polypeptide(L)'
;MQEPASQTWYKCPVKAAESLVALKRQFDRIKVIIVTTNDADLKVTDDSNSTQDLPHCFPVIQKERTLPGGEALVTYEIWDQGRWSYQPCRHDLKLVLSFAERADIYVIGKTLPRDNYTDLYHGRVLAATAFRAHLSSWHPDDYVPFRGNRPTLDPDDWDALAKYSETALRRFDEIVGRERDFARSLT
;
A
#
# COMPACT_ATOMS: atom_id res chain seq x y z
N MET A 1 9.03 -8.55 -24.13
CA MET A 1 8.29 -8.91 -22.91
C MET A 1 9.00 -8.21 -21.78
N GLN A 2 8.49 -7.08 -21.33
CA GLN A 2 9.09 -6.32 -20.23
C GLN A 2 8.63 -7.02 -18.95
N GLU A 3 9.55 -7.60 -18.18
CA GLU A 3 9.25 -7.96 -16.79
C GLU A 3 8.74 -6.68 -16.10
N PRO A 4 7.58 -6.71 -15.43
CA PRO A 4 7.20 -5.57 -14.61
C PRO A 4 8.30 -5.39 -13.58
N ALA A 5 8.95 -4.23 -13.55
CA ALA A 5 9.86 -3.87 -12.48
C ALA A 5 9.02 -3.86 -11.20
N SER A 6 8.97 -5.00 -10.52
CA SER A 6 8.11 -5.17 -9.38
C SER A 6 8.75 -4.40 -8.24
N GLN A 7 8.11 -3.30 -7.85
CA GLN A 7 8.59 -2.51 -6.73
C GLN A 7 8.37 -3.33 -5.47
N THR A 8 9.48 -3.66 -4.80
CA THR A 8 9.46 -4.42 -3.56
C THR A 8 9.28 -3.48 -2.38
N TRP A 9 8.16 -3.64 -1.67
CA TRP A 9 7.91 -2.97 -0.40
C TRP A 9 8.42 -3.79 0.80
N TYR A 10 8.39 -5.12 0.70
CA TYR A 10 8.87 -6.02 1.74
C TYR A 10 10.40 -5.92 1.91
N LYS A 11 10.87 -5.85 3.16
CA LYS A 11 12.26 -5.54 3.57
C LYS A 11 12.80 -4.18 3.12
N CYS A 12 12.02 -3.40 2.38
CA CYS A 12 12.44 -2.15 1.75
C CYS A 12 11.42 -1.01 1.95
N PRO A 13 10.86 -0.79 3.16
CA PRO A 13 9.80 0.21 3.36
C PRO A 13 10.25 1.64 3.03
N VAL A 14 11.53 1.97 3.22
CA VAL A 14 12.10 3.28 2.85
C VAL A 14 12.13 3.50 1.33
N LYS A 15 12.51 2.49 0.55
CA LYS A 15 12.50 2.59 -0.92
C LYS A 15 11.08 2.72 -1.46
N ALA A 16 10.13 1.97 -0.89
CA ALA A 16 8.72 2.12 -1.22
C ALA A 16 8.21 3.54 -0.94
N ALA A 17 8.60 4.14 0.20
CA ALA A 17 8.27 5.53 0.52
C ALA A 17 8.84 6.54 -0.47
N GLU A 18 10.13 6.39 -0.85
CA GLU A 18 10.76 7.23 -1.87
C GLU A 18 10.05 7.12 -3.22
N SER A 19 9.65 5.90 -3.62
CA SER A 19 8.87 5.68 -4.84
C SER A 19 7.50 6.35 -4.79
N LEU A 20 6.79 6.27 -3.66
CA LEU A 20 5.50 6.95 -3.49
C LEU A 20 5.63 8.47 -3.62
N VAL A 21 6.68 9.07 -3.05
CA VAL A 21 6.97 10.50 -3.19
C VAL A 21 7.30 10.87 -4.62
N ALA A 22 8.15 10.09 -5.27
CA ALA A 22 8.49 10.31 -6.68
C ALA A 22 7.23 10.29 -7.56
N LEU A 23 6.28 9.39 -7.27
CA LEU A 23 4.99 9.35 -7.95
C LEU A 23 4.09 10.55 -7.58
N LYS A 24 4.03 10.94 -6.30
CA LYS A 24 3.25 12.11 -5.86
C LYS A 24 3.70 13.40 -6.56
N ARG A 25 4.98 13.52 -6.90
CA ARG A 25 5.54 14.67 -7.65
C ARG A 25 5.23 14.65 -9.15
N GLN A 26 4.91 13.48 -9.70
CA GLN A 26 4.69 13.29 -11.15
C GLN A 26 3.21 13.27 -11.55
N PHE A 27 2.33 12.98 -10.59
CA PHE A 27 0.91 12.76 -10.84
C PHE A 27 0.08 13.66 -9.93
N ASP A 28 -1.05 14.15 -10.44
CA ASP A 28 -1.94 15.05 -9.72
C ASP A 28 -2.50 14.38 -8.46
N ARG A 29 -2.79 13.07 -8.57
CA ARG A 29 -3.26 12.25 -7.47
C ARG A 29 -2.67 10.85 -7.54
N ILE A 30 -2.31 10.34 -6.38
CA ILE A 30 -1.92 8.94 -6.23
C ILE A 30 -2.71 8.30 -5.09
N LYS A 31 -2.97 7.01 -5.23
CA LYS A 31 -3.72 6.19 -4.27
C LYS A 31 -3.07 4.82 -4.14
N VAL A 32 -2.84 4.40 -2.91
CA VAL A 32 -2.41 3.04 -2.57
C VAL A 32 -3.66 2.19 -2.34
N ILE A 33 -3.78 1.10 -3.09
CA ILE A 33 -4.88 0.14 -2.97
C ILE A 33 -4.30 -1.17 -2.48
N ILE A 34 -4.61 -1.58 -1.26
CA ILE A 34 -4.21 -2.90 -0.76
C ILE A 34 -5.23 -3.92 -1.22
N VAL A 35 -4.76 -4.92 -1.97
CA VAL A 35 -5.59 -5.96 -2.55
C VAL A 35 -5.44 -7.26 -1.79
N THR A 36 -6.55 -7.87 -1.39
CA THR A 36 -6.65 -9.18 -0.71
C THR A 36 -7.74 -10.04 -1.37
N THR A 37 -7.85 -11.32 -0.99
CA THR A 37 -8.97 -12.16 -1.43
C THR A 37 -10.18 -12.01 -0.51
N ASN A 38 -11.40 -12.22 -1.02
CA ASN A 38 -12.65 -12.14 -0.25
C ASN A 38 -12.70 -13.13 0.93
N ASP A 39 -11.98 -14.25 0.83
CA ASP A 39 -11.92 -15.36 1.79
C ASP A 39 -10.69 -15.31 2.70
N ALA A 40 -9.89 -14.23 2.65
CA ALA A 40 -8.67 -14.12 3.44
C ALA A 40 -8.97 -13.98 4.94
N ASP A 41 -8.54 -14.94 5.74
CA ASP A 41 -8.51 -14.80 7.20
C ASP A 41 -7.21 -14.10 7.65
N LEU A 42 -7.27 -12.80 7.90
CA LEU A 42 -6.11 -12.00 8.31
C LEU A 42 -5.66 -12.22 9.76
N LYS A 43 -6.41 -13.00 10.56
CA LYS A 43 -6.04 -13.33 11.94
C LYS A 43 -5.07 -14.50 12.01
N VAL A 44 -4.89 -15.23 10.92
CA VAL A 44 -3.96 -16.36 10.83
C VAL A 44 -2.52 -15.87 10.97
N THR A 45 -1.83 -16.40 11.98
CA THR A 45 -0.37 -16.36 12.11
C THR A 45 0.24 -17.58 11.42
N ASP A 46 1.52 -17.51 11.02
CA ASP A 46 2.23 -18.64 10.38
C ASP A 46 2.31 -19.88 11.30
N ASP A 47 1.24 -20.67 11.37
CA ASP A 47 1.17 -21.96 12.05
C ASP A 47 0.79 -23.05 11.03
N SER A 48 1.72 -23.98 10.76
CA SER A 48 1.57 -25.29 10.06
C SER A 48 0.79 -25.40 8.73
N ASN A 49 0.14 -24.35 8.24
CA ASN A 49 -0.69 -24.36 7.04
C ASN A 49 0.16 -24.30 5.76
N SER A 50 -0.41 -24.80 4.65
CA SER A 50 0.22 -24.69 3.34
C SER A 50 0.32 -23.20 2.93
N THR A 51 1.43 -22.79 2.30
CA THR A 51 1.65 -21.38 1.94
C THR A 51 0.59 -20.80 0.99
N GLN A 52 -0.15 -21.66 0.28
CA GLN A 52 -1.22 -21.26 -0.64
C GLN A 52 -2.53 -20.89 0.07
N ASP A 53 -2.71 -21.34 1.31
CA ASP A 53 -3.90 -21.07 2.11
C ASP A 53 -3.72 -19.86 3.05
N LEU A 54 -2.49 -19.35 3.14
CA LEU A 54 -2.19 -18.17 3.95
C LEU A 54 -2.74 -16.90 3.30
N PRO A 55 -3.16 -15.90 4.10
CA PRO A 55 -3.59 -14.61 3.57
C PRO A 55 -2.42 -13.89 2.89
N HIS A 56 -2.58 -13.56 1.62
CA HIS A 56 -1.65 -12.74 0.85
C HIS A 56 -2.27 -11.40 0.49
N CYS A 57 -1.42 -10.39 0.36
CA CYS A 57 -1.82 -9.07 -0.10
C CYS A 57 -0.76 -8.47 -1.03
N PHE A 58 -1.18 -7.55 -1.89
CA PHE A 58 -0.25 -6.73 -2.67
C PHE A 58 -0.80 -5.30 -2.81
N PRO A 59 0.08 -4.29 -2.80
CA PRO A 59 -0.30 -2.93 -3.16
C PRO A 59 -0.51 -2.78 -4.66
N VAL A 60 -1.51 -1.98 -5.02
CA VAL A 60 -1.70 -1.44 -6.36
C VAL A 60 -1.70 0.09 -6.25
N ILE A 61 -0.79 0.74 -6.96
CA ILE A 61 -0.70 2.21 -6.99
C ILE A 61 -1.53 2.72 -8.16
N GLN A 62 -2.66 3.34 -7.85
CA GLN A 62 -3.44 4.09 -8.82
C GLN A 62 -2.86 5.50 -8.95
N LYS A 63 -2.61 5.93 -10.17
CA LYS A 63 -2.00 7.23 -10.52
C LYS A 63 -2.91 7.95 -11.48
N GLU A 64 -3.21 9.21 -11.20
CA GLU A 64 -4.09 10.05 -11.99
C GLU A 64 -3.37 11.33 -12.41
N ARG A 65 -3.46 11.68 -13.70
CA ARG A 65 -2.98 12.96 -14.23
C ARG A 65 -3.97 13.53 -15.22
N THR A 66 -4.10 14.84 -15.20
CA THR A 66 -4.91 15.60 -16.16
C THR A 66 -4.12 15.77 -17.45
N LEU A 67 -4.72 15.40 -18.57
CA LEU A 67 -4.15 15.61 -19.89
C LEU A 67 -4.45 17.03 -20.40
N PRO A 68 -3.72 17.56 -21.40
CA PRO A 68 -3.96 18.90 -21.93
C PRO A 68 -5.40 19.19 -22.39
N GLY A 69 -6.16 18.14 -22.73
CA GLY A 69 -7.59 18.24 -23.09
C GLY A 69 -8.56 18.25 -21.91
N GLY A 70 -8.08 18.25 -20.67
CA GLY A 70 -8.91 18.20 -19.46
C GLY A 70 -9.37 16.79 -19.05
N GLU A 71 -9.07 15.78 -19.86
CA GLU A 71 -9.36 14.38 -19.52
C GLU A 71 -8.40 13.84 -18.45
N ALA A 72 -8.88 12.97 -17.56
CA ALA A 72 -8.05 12.30 -16.57
C ALA A 72 -7.52 10.97 -17.12
N LEU A 73 -6.20 10.83 -17.17
CA LEU A 73 -5.53 9.54 -17.40
C LEU A 73 -5.31 8.84 -16.07
N VAL A 74 -5.96 7.69 -15.89
CA VAL A 74 -5.77 6.81 -14.73
C VAL A 74 -4.95 5.60 -15.13
N THR A 75 -3.84 5.38 -14.43
CA THR A 75 -2.96 4.21 -14.61
C THR A 75 -2.79 3.47 -13.29
N TYR A 76 -2.39 2.21 -13.39
CA TYR A 76 -2.22 1.32 -12.24
C TYR A 76 -0.85 0.65 -12.31
N GLU A 77 -0.23 0.48 -11.16
CA GLU A 77 1.04 -0.23 -10.99
C GLU A 77 0.89 -1.25 -9.87
N ILE A 78 1.20 -2.51 -10.16
CA ILE A 78 1.10 -3.61 -9.20
C ILE A 78 2.47 -3.81 -8.58
N TRP A 79 2.52 -3.84 -7.24
CA TRP A 79 3.74 -4.12 -6.48
C TRP A 79 3.77 -5.58 -6.05
N ASP A 80 4.91 -6.01 -5.48
CA ASP A 80 5.11 -7.40 -5.06
C ASP A 80 4.02 -7.89 -4.10
N GLN A 81 3.74 -9.20 -4.14
CA GLN A 81 2.90 -9.85 -3.15
C GLN A 81 3.68 -10.16 -1.88
N GLY A 82 3.02 -9.98 -0.73
CA GLY A 82 3.53 -10.35 0.58
C GLY A 82 2.55 -11.23 1.36
N ARG A 83 3.13 -12.02 2.27
CA ARG A 83 2.40 -12.87 3.21
C ARG A 83 1.95 -12.05 4.41
N TRP A 84 0.64 -11.89 4.59
CA TRP A 84 0.10 -11.14 5.72
C TRP A 84 0.29 -11.88 7.05
N SER A 85 0.24 -13.22 7.03
CA SER A 85 0.48 -14.07 8.21
C SER A 85 1.90 -13.95 8.78
N TYR A 86 2.86 -13.53 7.95
CA TYR A 86 4.24 -13.38 8.34
C TYR A 86 4.50 -12.01 8.92
N GLN A 87 4.72 -11.95 10.24
CA GLN A 87 4.75 -10.70 11.00
C GLN A 87 5.72 -9.62 10.48
N PRO A 88 6.98 -9.93 10.07
CA PRO A 88 7.87 -8.92 9.52
C PRO A 88 7.37 -8.35 8.18
N CYS A 89 6.77 -9.19 7.34
CA CYS A 89 6.17 -8.74 6.09
C CYS A 89 4.97 -7.86 6.38
N ARG A 90 4.11 -8.27 7.31
CA ARG A 90 3.03 -7.42 7.79
C ARG A 90 3.56 -6.06 8.27
N HIS A 91 4.58 -6.03 9.12
CA HIS A 91 5.20 -4.80 9.64
C HIS A 91 5.78 -3.88 8.54
N ASP A 92 6.42 -4.43 7.52
CA ASP A 92 6.95 -3.59 6.43
C ASP A 92 5.83 -2.93 5.61
N LEU A 93 4.75 -3.66 5.31
CA LEU A 93 3.58 -3.08 4.62
C LEU A 93 2.97 -1.95 5.44
N LYS A 94 2.79 -2.26 6.72
CA LYS A 94 2.29 -1.37 7.75
C LYS A 94 3.09 -0.05 7.84
N LEU A 95 4.42 -0.12 7.81
CA LEU A 95 5.30 1.05 7.72
C LEU A 95 5.04 1.87 6.44
N VAL A 96 4.90 1.22 5.28
CA VAL A 96 4.61 1.90 4.01
C VAL A 96 3.25 2.62 4.05
N LEU A 97 2.23 2.00 4.65
CA LEU A 97 0.91 2.63 4.79
C LEU A 97 0.97 3.86 5.72
N SER A 98 1.62 3.73 6.88
CA SER A 98 1.86 4.87 7.79
C SER A 98 2.62 6.00 7.07
N PHE A 99 3.59 5.67 6.22
CA PHE A 99 4.26 6.68 5.40
C PHE A 99 3.31 7.36 4.41
N ALA A 100 2.53 6.59 3.65
CA ALA A 100 1.60 7.10 2.66
C ALA A 100 0.66 8.14 3.28
N GLU A 101 0.10 7.85 4.45
CA GLU A 101 -0.73 8.82 5.18
C GLU A 101 0.03 10.08 5.61
N ARG A 102 1.23 9.95 6.18
CA ARG A 102 2.07 11.12 6.56
C ARG A 102 2.39 12.02 5.37
N ALA A 103 2.49 11.42 4.19
CA ALA A 103 2.74 12.07 2.92
C ALA A 103 1.45 12.51 2.21
N ASP A 104 0.28 12.41 2.85
CA ASP A 104 -1.03 12.79 2.29
C ASP A 104 -1.33 12.04 0.97
N ILE A 105 -1.13 10.73 1.00
CA ILE A 105 -1.45 9.79 -0.09
C ILE A 105 -2.62 8.93 0.37
N TYR A 106 -3.64 8.84 -0.46
CA TYR A 106 -4.86 8.12 -0.10
C TYR A 106 -4.62 6.61 -0.08
N VAL A 107 -5.07 5.93 0.98
CA VAL A 107 -4.94 4.48 1.15
C VAL A 107 -6.32 3.86 1.24
N ILE A 108 -6.57 2.79 0.49
CA ILE A 108 -7.81 2.01 0.57
C ILE A 108 -7.53 0.50 0.50
N GLY A 109 -8.48 -0.31 0.97
CA GLY A 109 -8.50 -1.75 0.77
C GLY A 109 -9.49 -2.16 -0.32
N LYS A 110 -9.17 -3.23 -1.04
CA LYS A 110 -10.08 -3.92 -1.96
C LYS A 110 -9.93 -5.42 -1.80
N THR A 111 -11.05 -6.12 -1.68
CA THR A 111 -11.07 -7.56 -1.83
C THR A 111 -11.51 -7.96 -3.23
N LEU A 112 -10.99 -9.09 -3.69
CA LEU A 112 -11.37 -9.70 -4.95
C LEU A 112 -11.71 -11.18 -4.73
N PRO A 113 -12.59 -11.77 -5.55
CA PRO A 113 -12.66 -13.22 -5.69
C PRO A 113 -11.26 -13.78 -5.99
N ARG A 114 -10.95 -14.98 -5.50
CA ARG A 114 -9.62 -15.60 -5.61
C ARG A 114 -9.11 -15.63 -7.07
N ASP A 115 -9.96 -16.00 -8.02
CA ASP A 115 -9.58 -16.03 -9.45
C ASP A 115 -9.21 -14.63 -9.97
N ASN A 116 -10.01 -13.61 -9.66
CA ASN A 116 -9.72 -12.22 -10.04
C ASN A 116 -8.46 -11.68 -9.38
N TYR A 117 -8.19 -12.06 -8.13
CA TYR A 117 -6.95 -11.71 -7.42
C TYR A 117 -5.73 -12.30 -8.13
N THR A 118 -5.78 -13.60 -8.44
CA THR A 118 -4.70 -14.31 -9.15
C THR A 118 -4.50 -13.76 -10.55
N ASP A 119 -5.57 -13.54 -11.31
CA ASP A 119 -5.50 -12.99 -12.66
C ASP A 119 -4.98 -11.55 -12.66
N LEU A 120 -5.33 -10.73 -11.64
CA LEU A 120 -4.81 -9.37 -11.51
C LEU A 120 -3.31 -9.41 -11.22
N TYR A 121 -2.88 -10.22 -10.26
CA TYR A 121 -1.48 -10.33 -9.86
C TYR A 121 -0.59 -10.82 -11.01
N HIS A 122 -1.06 -11.80 -11.79
CA HIS A 122 -0.34 -12.32 -12.95
C HIS A 122 -0.51 -11.48 -14.23
N GLY A 123 -1.18 -10.32 -14.16
CA GLY A 123 -1.37 -9.43 -15.31
C GLY A 123 -2.28 -9.98 -16.41
N ARG A 124 -3.12 -10.97 -16.09
CA ARG A 124 -4.11 -11.55 -17.02
C ARG A 124 -5.38 -10.70 -17.12
N VAL A 125 -5.64 -9.86 -16.12
CA VAL A 125 -6.69 -8.83 -16.15
C VAL A 125 -6.13 -7.47 -15.77
N LEU A 126 -6.62 -6.42 -16.44
CA LEU A 126 -6.26 -5.04 -16.10
C LEU A 126 -6.88 -4.64 -14.77
N ALA A 127 -6.13 -3.91 -13.94
CA ALA A 127 -6.60 -3.37 -12.66
C ALA A 127 -7.89 -2.53 -12.81
N ALA A 128 -7.97 -1.71 -13.87
CA ALA A 128 -9.18 -0.94 -14.17
C ALA A 128 -10.42 -1.82 -14.36
N THR A 129 -10.25 -2.99 -14.99
CA THR A 129 -11.32 -3.97 -15.19
C THR A 129 -11.63 -4.70 -13.89
N ALA A 130 -10.60 -5.18 -13.18
CA ALA A 130 -10.75 -5.89 -11.92
C ALA A 130 -11.47 -5.03 -10.85
N PHE A 131 -11.23 -3.72 -10.82
CA PHE A 131 -11.82 -2.83 -9.82
C PHE A 131 -13.19 -2.26 -10.19
N ARG A 132 -13.60 -2.30 -11.46
CA ARG A 132 -14.94 -1.84 -11.92
C ARG A 132 -16.08 -2.72 -11.40
N ALA A 133 -15.83 -4.02 -11.25
CA ALA A 133 -16.86 -5.01 -10.94
C ALA A 133 -17.16 -5.15 -9.43
N HIS A 134 -16.33 -4.57 -8.55
CA HIS A 134 -16.38 -4.87 -7.12
C HIS A 134 -16.57 -3.60 -6.28
N LEU A 135 -17.78 -3.48 -5.72
CA LEU A 135 -18.18 -2.45 -4.76
C LEU A 135 -18.10 -3.00 -3.33
N SER A 136 -16.89 -3.17 -2.80
CA SER A 136 -16.72 -3.17 -1.35
C SER A 136 -15.40 -2.53 -0.93
N SER A 137 -15.56 -1.67 0.08
CA SER A 137 -14.59 -0.90 0.83
C SER A 137 -14.33 -1.58 2.16
N TRP A 138 -13.55 -2.67 2.16
CA TRP A 138 -12.94 -3.08 3.42
C TRP A 138 -11.85 -2.05 3.74
N HIS A 139 -11.97 -1.49 4.93
CA HIS A 139 -11.08 -0.48 5.46
C HIS A 139 -9.72 -1.09 5.85
N PRO A 140 -8.60 -0.47 5.47
CA PRO A 140 -7.31 -0.69 6.10
C PRO A 140 -7.29 -0.38 7.61
N ASP A 141 -8.43 -0.20 8.31
CA ASP A 141 -8.56 0.17 9.74
C ASP A 141 -8.46 -1.00 10.74
N ASP A 142 -8.15 -2.23 10.30
CA ASP A 142 -7.31 -3.11 11.14
C ASP A 142 -5.84 -2.62 11.14
N TYR A 143 -5.57 -1.48 10.48
CA TYR A 143 -4.29 -0.82 10.38
C TYR A 143 -4.30 0.69 10.66
N VAL A 144 -3.18 1.10 11.25
CA VAL A 144 -2.99 2.19 12.21
C VAL A 144 -2.71 3.52 11.53
N PRO A 145 -3.60 4.52 11.61
CA PRO A 145 -3.25 5.82 11.09
C PRO A 145 -2.30 6.57 12.01
N PHE A 146 -1.28 7.20 11.43
CA PHE A 146 -0.37 8.05 12.17
C PHE A 146 -0.99 9.44 12.38
N ARG A 147 -1.27 9.75 13.66
CA ARG A 147 -1.77 10.99 14.29
C ARG A 147 -3.27 11.04 14.59
N GLY A 148 -3.57 10.80 15.86
CA GLY A 148 -4.24 11.84 16.65
C GLY A 148 -5.72 11.64 16.98
N ASN A 149 -6.43 10.70 16.39
CA ASN A 149 -7.78 10.34 16.81
C ASN A 149 -7.87 8.89 17.28
N ARG A 150 -7.25 8.63 18.44
CA ARG A 150 -7.41 7.42 19.29
C ARG A 150 -6.92 6.12 18.61
N PRO A 151 -6.58 5.09 19.41
CA PRO A 151 -5.62 4.10 18.97
C PRO A 151 -6.26 3.27 17.86
N THR A 152 -5.42 2.88 16.92
CA THR A 152 -5.27 1.49 16.53
C THR A 152 -6.17 0.55 17.35
N LEU A 153 -6.91 -0.34 16.69
CA LEU A 153 -7.64 -1.38 17.41
C LEU A 153 -6.71 -2.24 18.29
N ASP A 154 -5.39 -2.16 18.08
CA ASP A 154 -4.33 -2.71 18.91
C ASP A 154 -3.26 -1.64 19.27
N PRO A 155 -3.29 -1.05 20.48
CA PRO A 155 -2.28 -0.10 20.95
C PRO A 155 -0.85 -0.67 20.99
N ASP A 156 -0.70 -1.98 21.21
CA ASP A 156 0.61 -2.64 21.29
C ASP A 156 1.26 -2.78 19.90
N ASP A 157 0.45 -2.82 18.84
CA ASP A 157 0.93 -3.00 17.47
C ASP A 157 1.69 -1.77 16.95
N TRP A 158 1.35 -0.55 17.38
CA TRP A 158 2.14 0.65 17.06
C TRP A 158 3.49 0.65 17.78
N ASP A 159 3.50 0.32 19.06
CA ASP A 159 4.74 0.22 19.83
C ASP A 159 5.65 -0.89 19.27
N ALA A 160 5.06 -2.01 18.85
CA ALA A 160 5.77 -3.09 18.15
C ALA A 160 6.33 -2.62 16.80
N LEU A 161 5.58 -1.84 16.02
CA LEU A 161 6.03 -1.27 14.75
C LEU A 161 7.17 -0.26 14.95
N ALA A 162 7.03 0.61 15.96
CA ALA A 162 8.02 1.63 16.31
C ALA A 162 9.34 0.99 16.76
N LYS A 163 9.26 -0.06 17.59
CA LYS A 163 10.43 -0.88 17.97
C LYS A 163 11.00 -1.67 16.80
N TYR A 164 10.15 -2.15 15.89
CA TYR A 164 10.57 -2.94 14.73
C TYR A 164 11.46 -2.12 13.78
N SER A 165 11.16 -0.84 13.54
CA SER A 165 12.00 -0.01 12.66
C SER A 165 11.98 1.49 12.95
N GLU A 166 12.60 1.89 14.06
CA GLU A 166 12.85 3.31 14.38
C GLU A 166 13.61 4.03 13.24
N THR A 167 14.56 3.33 12.61
CA THR A 167 15.34 3.90 11.50
C THR A 167 14.46 4.24 10.29
N ALA A 168 13.49 3.39 9.94
CA ALA A 168 12.56 3.68 8.84
C ALA A 168 11.66 4.87 9.18
N LEU A 169 11.14 4.93 10.41
CA LEU A 169 10.30 6.04 10.86
C LEU A 169 11.03 7.38 10.84
N ARG A 170 12.29 7.43 11.30
CA ARG A 170 13.11 8.65 11.21
C ARG A 170 13.31 9.07 9.75
N ARG A 171 13.61 8.11 8.86
CA ARG A 171 13.74 8.39 7.43
C ARG A 171 12.44 8.91 6.82
N PHE A 172 11.30 8.37 7.22
CA PHE A 172 9.99 8.87 6.79
C PHE A 172 9.77 10.32 7.20
N ASP A 173 10.12 10.69 8.43
CA ASP A 173 10.00 12.08 8.90
C ASP A 173 10.92 13.02 8.11
N GLU A 174 12.14 12.59 7.78
CA GLU A 174 13.05 13.34 6.89
C GLU A 174 12.48 13.53 5.47
N ILE A 175 11.84 12.50 4.92
CA ILE A 175 11.25 12.54 3.58
C ILE A 175 10.03 13.47 3.57
N VAL A 176 9.12 13.31 4.54
CA VAL A 176 7.90 14.13 4.66
C VAL A 176 8.26 15.59 4.95
N GLY A 177 9.29 15.84 5.78
CA GLY A 177 9.81 17.19 6.01
C GLY A 177 10.26 17.85 4.70
N ARG A 178 11.08 17.15 3.91
CA ARG A 178 11.52 17.62 2.58
C ARG A 178 10.35 17.91 1.63
N GLU A 179 9.33 17.06 1.60
CA GLU A 179 8.15 17.30 0.76
C GLU A 179 7.35 18.54 1.19
N ARG A 180 7.21 18.77 2.50
CA ARG A 180 6.52 19.96 3.02
C ARG A 180 7.28 21.23 2.67
N ASP A 181 8.60 21.21 2.79
CA ASP A 181 9.43 22.36 2.44
C ASP A 181 9.42 22.63 0.94
N PHE A 182 9.44 21.58 0.11
CA PHE A 182 9.28 21.69 -1.33
C PHE A 182 7.92 22.30 -1.70
N ALA A 183 6.82 21.82 -1.13
CA ALA A 183 5.48 22.35 -1.38
C ALA A 183 5.37 23.85 -1.01
N ARG A 184 6.02 24.28 0.09
CA ARG A 184 6.07 25.70 0.49
C ARG A 184 6.88 26.58 -0.44
N SER A 185 7.87 26.03 -1.15
CA SER A 185 8.67 26.80 -2.12
C SER A 185 7.95 27.07 -3.45
N LEU A 186 6.85 26.35 -3.72
CA LEU A 186 6.05 26.48 -4.94
C LEU A 186 4.84 27.42 -4.79
N THR A 187 4.52 27.84 -3.55
CA THR A 187 3.44 28.76 -3.19
C THR A 187 3.97 30.15 -2.90
#